data_AF-A0AAU6PVM7-F1
#
_entry.id   AF-A0AAU6PVM7-F1
#
_cell.length_a   1.000
_cell.length_b   1.000
_cell.length_c   1.000
_cell.angle_alpha   90.00
_cell.angle_beta   90.00
_cell.angle_gamma   90.00
#
_symmetry.space_group_name_H-M   'P 1'
#
loop_
_entity.id
_entity.type
_entity.pdbx_description
1 polymer ?
#
loop_
_entity_poly.entity_id
_entity_poly.type
_entity_poly.pdbx_seq_one_letter_code
_entity_poly.pdbx_strand_id
1 'polypeptide(L)'
;MIKKILIGLVGFIVVMLIIGLIAGEDTTESTDTTATETSGVATEQVSVEPEQTPDVTPEEVPPVEDTTNETPSTKVEKEVTVTEAIEPKEPKSDDGKLTDAKKAEIIEYFKGDDEPNVLDVLFPYSTLKLGMHNDGSNRDGYAEYACQVLQSDFGIKETVTVTIIDIDKLVSTDKWETIGKASCNY
;
A
#
# COMPACT_ATOMS: atom_id res chain seq x y z
N MET A 1 -6.76 -9.10 38.89
CA MET A 1 -7.30 -8.07 37.96
C MET A 1 -7.28 -6.73 38.69
N ILE A 2 -7.04 -5.61 37.98
CA ILE A 2 -6.95 -4.23 38.48
C ILE A 2 -5.56 -3.81 39.03
N LYS A 3 -4.55 -3.62 38.14
CA LYS A 3 -3.36 -2.80 38.49
C LYS A 3 -2.52 -2.24 37.33
N LYS A 4 -3.09 -1.98 36.14
CA LYS A 4 -2.31 -1.49 34.98
C LYS A 4 -2.97 -0.35 34.15
N ILE A 5 -3.89 0.43 34.72
CA ILE A 5 -4.55 1.56 34.00
C ILE A 5 -4.32 2.88 34.72
N LEU A 6 -3.06 3.28 34.97
CA LEU A 6 -2.83 4.61 35.58
C LEU A 6 -1.63 5.40 35.05
N ILE A 7 -0.88 4.90 34.06
CA ILE A 7 0.33 5.58 33.56
C ILE A 7 0.09 6.28 32.20
N GLY A 8 -0.96 5.92 31.46
CA GLY A 8 -1.20 6.48 30.12
C GLY A 8 -1.87 7.87 30.06
N LEU A 9 -2.46 8.37 31.16
CA LEU A 9 -3.35 9.54 31.09
C LEU A 9 -2.64 10.88 31.34
N VAL A 10 -1.44 10.88 31.93
CA VAL A 10 -0.71 12.12 32.25
C VAL A 10 0.10 12.63 31.04
N GLY A 11 0.61 11.74 30.19
CA GLY A 11 1.37 12.12 29.00
C GLY A 11 0.52 12.75 27.89
N PHE A 12 -0.73 12.30 27.74
CA PHE A 12 -1.62 12.78 26.67
C PHE A 12 -2.08 14.24 26.87
N ILE A 13 -2.19 14.70 28.13
CA ILE A 13 -2.58 16.08 28.43
C ILE A 13 -1.45 17.08 28.11
N VAL A 14 -0.19 16.67 28.18
CA VAL A 14 0.96 17.55 27.87
C VAL A 14 1.11 17.77 26.36
N VAL A 15 0.80 16.77 25.54
CA VAL A 15 0.90 16.88 24.06
C VAL A 15 -0.19 17.78 23.49
N MET A 16 -1.42 17.75 24.05
CA MET A 16 -2.52 18.61 23.61
C MET A 16 -2.33 20.11 23.92
N LEU A 17 -1.39 20.46 24.81
CA LEU A 17 -1.09 21.86 25.14
C LEU A 17 -0.09 22.53 24.18
N ILE A 18 0.65 21.74 23.37
CA ILE A 18 1.66 22.29 22.44
C ILE A 18 1.05 22.65 21.08
N ILE A 19 -0.04 22.01 20.66
CA ILE A 19 -0.63 22.20 19.32
C ILE A 19 -1.52 23.47 19.24
N GLY A 20 -1.83 24.12 20.37
CA GLY A 20 -2.74 25.26 20.45
C GLY A 20 -2.19 26.65 20.11
N LEU A 21 -0.99 26.79 19.52
CA LEU A 21 -0.30 28.11 19.42
C LEU A 21 0.07 28.59 18.01
N ILE A 22 -0.50 28.01 16.94
CA ILE A 22 -0.30 28.53 15.58
C ILE A 22 -1.66 28.83 14.94
N ALA A 23 -2.29 29.90 15.42
CA ALA A 23 -3.40 30.57 14.76
C ALA A 23 -2.94 31.95 14.30
N GLY A 24 -3.10 32.22 13.01
CA GLY A 24 -2.99 33.55 12.40
C GLY A 24 -1.74 33.74 11.55
N GLU A 25 -1.91 33.81 10.23
CA GLU A 25 -1.99 35.10 9.53
C GLU A 25 -2.46 34.89 8.09
N ASP A 26 -3.48 35.66 7.71
CA ASP A 26 -4.00 35.84 6.36
C ASP A 26 -2.90 36.27 5.39
N THR A 27 -2.87 35.69 4.17
CA THR A 27 -2.43 36.45 3.00
C THR A 27 -3.14 35.97 1.73
N THR A 28 -4.14 36.75 1.34
CA THR A 28 -4.72 36.80 0.01
C THR A 28 -3.81 37.60 -0.94
N GLU A 29 -3.38 37.03 -2.07
CA GLU A 29 -3.04 37.74 -3.32
C GLU A 29 -2.92 36.69 -4.44
N SER A 30 -3.96 36.43 -5.24
CA SER A 30 -4.27 37.05 -6.54
C SER A 30 -3.09 37.19 -7.49
N THR A 31 -3.05 36.35 -8.55
CA THR A 31 -2.59 36.82 -9.87
C THR A 31 -3.22 35.98 -10.98
N ASP A 32 -4.21 36.62 -11.59
CA ASP A 32 -4.64 36.53 -12.98
C ASP A 32 -3.43 36.44 -13.93
N THR A 33 -3.52 35.67 -15.03
CA THR A 33 -2.86 35.95 -16.35
C THR A 33 -3.17 34.84 -17.37
N THR A 34 -4.08 35.21 -18.27
CA THR A 34 -3.96 35.11 -19.74
C THR A 34 -4.20 33.76 -20.43
N ALA A 35 -5.42 33.66 -20.96
CA ALA A 35 -5.72 32.94 -22.18
C ALA A 35 -4.97 33.52 -23.39
N THR A 36 -4.48 32.65 -24.26
CA THR A 36 -4.19 33.00 -25.66
C THR A 36 -4.68 31.87 -26.54
N GLU A 37 -5.78 32.15 -27.24
CA GLU A 37 -6.15 31.49 -28.48
C GLU A 37 -5.02 31.60 -29.50
N THR A 38 -4.75 30.55 -30.27
CA THR A 38 -4.61 30.72 -31.73
C THR A 38 -5.03 29.43 -32.45
N SER A 39 -5.98 29.67 -33.34
CA SER A 39 -6.64 28.84 -34.34
C SER A 39 -5.71 28.12 -35.33
N GLY A 40 -6.13 26.91 -35.68
CA GLY A 40 -6.24 26.49 -37.10
C GLY A 40 -5.26 25.42 -37.57
N VAL A 41 -5.80 24.29 -38.06
CA VAL A 41 -5.77 23.92 -39.50
C VAL A 41 -6.35 22.51 -39.72
N ALA A 42 -7.33 22.49 -40.63
CA ALA A 42 -7.73 21.46 -41.60
C ALA A 42 -8.05 20.01 -41.16
N THR A 43 -9.35 19.74 -41.18
CA THR A 43 -10.04 18.66 -41.92
C THR A 43 -9.20 17.61 -42.64
N GLU A 44 -9.41 16.34 -42.28
CA GLU A 44 -9.68 15.30 -43.26
C GLU A 44 -10.82 14.41 -42.73
N GLN A 45 -11.95 14.44 -43.42
CA GLN A 45 -13.06 13.52 -43.21
C GLN A 45 -12.78 12.27 -44.03
N VAL A 46 -12.64 11.12 -43.38
CA VAL A 46 -12.73 9.82 -44.04
C VAL A 46 -14.04 9.15 -43.64
N SER A 47 -14.74 8.82 -44.70
CA SER A 47 -16.09 8.30 -44.81
C SER A 47 -16.16 6.80 -44.51
N VAL A 48 -17.26 6.41 -43.85
CA VAL A 48 -17.98 5.10 -43.87
C VAL A 48 -17.22 3.77 -43.73
N GLU A 49 -17.67 2.93 -42.79
CA GLU A 49 -18.49 1.74 -43.11
C GLU A 49 -19.27 1.26 -41.86
N PRO A 50 -20.54 0.80 -41.99
CA PRO A 50 -21.42 0.50 -40.86
C PRO A 50 -21.38 -0.96 -40.37
N GLU A 51 -21.83 -1.11 -39.12
CA GLU A 51 -22.49 -2.27 -38.50
C GLU A 51 -22.11 -3.68 -38.95
N GLN A 52 -21.44 -4.41 -38.05
CA GLN A 52 -21.81 -5.80 -37.75
C GLN A 52 -21.81 -6.01 -36.24
N THR A 53 -23.00 -6.01 -35.66
CA THR A 53 -23.29 -6.63 -34.36
C THR A 53 -23.21 -8.15 -34.53
N PRO A 54 -22.30 -8.87 -33.84
CA PRO A 54 -22.47 -10.30 -33.69
C PRO A 54 -23.68 -10.57 -32.80
N ASP A 55 -24.59 -11.33 -33.40
CA ASP A 55 -25.77 -11.96 -32.83
C ASP A 55 -25.48 -12.58 -31.46
N VAL A 56 -26.19 -12.07 -30.46
CA VAL A 56 -26.31 -12.65 -29.13
C VAL A 56 -27.03 -13.98 -29.24
N THR A 57 -26.31 -15.08 -29.09
CA THR A 57 -26.91 -16.35 -28.68
C THR A 57 -26.78 -16.43 -27.15
N PRO A 58 -27.88 -16.31 -26.38
CA PRO A 58 -27.87 -16.60 -24.96
C PRO A 58 -27.72 -18.12 -24.79
N GLU A 59 -26.59 -18.54 -24.23
CA GLU A 59 -26.44 -19.91 -23.73
C GLU A 59 -27.37 -20.07 -22.52
N GLU A 60 -28.28 -21.03 -22.62
CA GLU A 60 -29.24 -21.41 -21.58
C GLU A 60 -28.47 -21.92 -20.36
N VAL A 61 -28.29 -21.06 -19.35
CA VAL A 61 -27.66 -21.44 -18.09
C VAL A 61 -28.66 -22.32 -17.30
N PRO A 62 -28.28 -23.55 -16.91
CA PRO A 62 -29.14 -24.43 -16.13
C PRO A 62 -29.45 -23.84 -14.73
N PRO A 63 -30.57 -24.27 -14.11
CA PRO A 63 -31.09 -23.69 -12.87
C PRO A 63 -30.09 -23.81 -11.70
N VAL A 64 -29.92 -22.69 -11.00
CA VAL A 64 -29.20 -22.54 -9.75
C VAL A 64 -29.84 -23.44 -8.70
N GLU A 65 -29.13 -24.49 -8.27
CA GLU A 65 -29.52 -25.26 -7.10
C GLU A 65 -29.22 -24.45 -5.84
N ASP A 66 -30.32 -24.07 -5.19
CA ASP A 66 -30.40 -23.43 -3.90
C ASP A 66 -29.83 -24.36 -2.82
N THR A 67 -28.56 -24.15 -2.46
CA THR A 67 -27.96 -24.79 -1.28
C THR A 67 -27.76 -23.75 -0.20
N THR A 68 -28.85 -23.36 0.45
CA THR A 68 -28.84 -23.01 1.87
C THR A 68 -28.11 -24.11 2.63
N ASN A 69 -26.86 -23.87 3.02
CA ASN A 69 -26.26 -24.62 4.11
C ASN A 69 -25.85 -23.63 5.20
N GLU A 70 -26.59 -23.76 6.28
CA GLU A 70 -26.48 -22.98 7.48
C GLU A 70 -25.07 -23.08 8.06
N THR A 71 -24.66 -21.94 8.60
CA THR A 71 -23.55 -21.80 9.54
C THR A 71 -23.74 -22.77 10.72
N PRO A 72 -22.65 -23.41 11.18
CA PRO A 72 -22.41 -23.38 12.62
C PRO A 72 -21.03 -22.80 12.92
N SER A 73 -21.04 -21.65 13.61
CA SER A 73 -19.96 -21.21 14.47
C SER A 73 -19.51 -22.36 15.37
N THR A 74 -18.33 -22.91 15.10
CA THR A 74 -17.60 -23.66 16.12
C THR A 74 -16.44 -22.79 16.60
N LYS A 75 -16.75 -22.09 17.69
CA LYS A 75 -15.81 -21.52 18.63
C LYS A 75 -14.95 -22.65 19.18
N VAL A 76 -13.72 -22.81 18.68
CA VAL A 76 -12.67 -23.56 19.38
C VAL A 76 -11.66 -22.55 19.90
N GLU A 77 -11.96 -22.07 21.10
CA GLU A 77 -10.97 -21.53 22.03
C GLU A 77 -9.97 -22.66 22.30
N LYS A 78 -8.77 -22.56 21.72
CA LYS A 78 -7.61 -23.28 22.23
C LYS A 78 -6.57 -22.28 22.67
N GLU A 79 -6.75 -21.88 23.92
CA GLU A 79 -5.74 -21.23 24.74
C GLU A 79 -4.53 -22.17 24.80
N VAL A 80 -3.47 -21.84 24.06
CA VAL A 80 -2.15 -22.43 24.24
C VAL A 80 -1.25 -21.33 24.77
N THR A 81 -1.23 -21.26 26.08
CA THR A 81 -0.30 -20.47 26.88
C THR A 81 1.09 -21.09 26.73
N VAL A 82 1.89 -20.59 25.79
CA VAL A 82 3.36 -20.76 25.83
C VAL A 82 3.95 -19.42 26.19
N THR A 83 4.12 -19.23 27.49
CA THR A 83 4.92 -18.13 28.03
C THR A 83 6.35 -18.65 28.17
N GLU A 84 7.04 -18.83 27.05
CA GLU A 84 8.50 -18.95 27.08
C GLU A 84 9.05 -17.54 26.90
N ALA A 85 9.50 -16.98 28.02
CA ALA A 85 10.19 -15.70 28.04
C ALA A 85 11.50 -15.85 27.28
N ILE A 86 11.46 -15.57 25.98
CA ILE A 86 12.64 -15.28 25.18
C ILE A 86 13.18 -13.96 25.72
N GLU A 87 14.28 -14.02 26.48
CA GLU A 87 15.06 -12.85 26.85
C GLU A 87 15.34 -12.01 25.58
N PRO A 88 15.06 -10.69 25.60
CA PRO A 88 15.46 -9.80 24.53
C PRO A 88 17.00 -9.80 24.46
N LYS A 89 17.55 -10.61 23.54
CA LYS A 89 18.95 -10.44 23.14
C LYS A 89 19.04 -9.09 22.47
N GLU A 90 19.73 -8.17 23.12
CA GLU A 90 20.06 -6.85 22.58
C GLU A 90 20.57 -7.00 21.14
N PRO A 91 20.01 -6.22 20.17
CA PRO A 91 20.40 -6.34 18.77
C PRO A 91 21.89 -5.99 18.66
N LYS A 92 22.69 -6.99 18.27
CA LYS A 92 24.05 -6.73 17.78
C LYS A 92 23.91 -5.80 16.58
N SER A 93 24.74 -4.77 16.50
CA SER A 93 24.71 -3.80 15.41
C SER A 93 24.73 -4.52 14.06
N ASP A 94 23.59 -4.52 13.36
CA ASP A 94 23.50 -5.08 12.03
C ASP A 94 24.32 -4.20 11.09
N ASP A 95 25.24 -4.79 10.33
CA ASP A 95 26.14 -4.07 9.40
C ASP A 95 25.39 -3.40 8.22
N GLY A 96 24.05 -3.42 8.22
CA GLY A 96 23.18 -3.02 7.11
C GLY A 96 22.93 -4.14 6.10
N LYS A 97 23.22 -5.38 6.49
CA LYS A 97 23.05 -6.58 5.67
C LYS A 97 21.58 -7.00 5.62
N LEU A 98 21.09 -7.31 4.42
CA LEU A 98 19.74 -7.84 4.22
C LEU A 98 19.72 -9.32 4.63
N THR A 99 19.20 -9.60 5.83
CA THR A 99 18.98 -10.95 6.36
C THR A 99 17.50 -11.32 6.26
N ASP A 100 17.17 -12.61 6.36
CA ASP A 100 15.76 -13.04 6.32
C ASP A 100 14.95 -12.50 7.51
N ALA A 101 15.58 -12.35 8.68
CA ALA A 101 14.96 -11.69 9.84
C ALA A 101 14.64 -10.22 9.54
N LYS A 102 15.58 -9.49 8.92
CA LYS A 102 15.36 -8.09 8.53
C LYS A 102 14.27 -7.95 7.47
N LYS A 103 14.20 -8.87 6.50
CA LYS A 103 13.10 -8.91 5.53
C LYS A 103 11.75 -9.12 6.21
N ALA A 104 11.68 -9.98 7.23
CA ALA A 104 10.45 -10.19 7.99
C ALA A 104 10.00 -8.91 8.71
N GLU A 105 10.93 -8.20 9.36
CA GLU A 105 10.64 -6.89 9.99
C GLU A 105 10.11 -5.87 8.98
N ILE A 106 10.73 -5.79 7.80
CA ILE A 106 10.30 -4.91 6.71
C ILE A 106 8.91 -5.28 6.19
N ILE A 107 8.65 -6.59 6.02
CA ILE A 107 7.33 -7.08 5.60
C ILE A 107 6.26 -6.69 6.62
N GLU A 108 6.53 -6.86 7.92
CA GLU A 108 5.60 -6.50 8.99
C GLU A 108 5.31 -5.00 9.01
N TYR A 109 6.32 -4.15 8.80
CA TYR A 109 6.13 -2.70 8.74
C TYR A 109 5.22 -2.28 7.59
N PHE A 110 5.51 -2.71 6.36
CA PHE A 110 4.70 -2.33 5.19
C PHE A 110 3.32 -3.00 5.17
N LYS A 111 3.09 -4.06 5.96
CA LYS A 111 1.74 -4.62 6.20
C LYS A 111 1.01 -3.97 7.38
N GLY A 112 1.71 -3.15 8.15
CA GLY A 112 1.20 -2.55 9.37
C GLY A 112 0.31 -1.34 9.12
N ASP A 113 -0.20 -0.77 10.22
CA ASP A 113 -1.11 0.39 10.19
C ASP A 113 -0.44 1.68 9.70
N ASP A 114 0.91 1.73 9.67
CA ASP A 114 1.68 2.87 9.18
C ASP A 114 1.58 3.03 7.65
N GLU A 115 1.28 1.94 6.92
CA GLU A 115 1.23 1.90 5.45
C GLU A 115 -0.12 1.41 4.92
N PRO A 116 -1.24 2.11 5.21
CA PRO A 116 -2.60 1.61 4.98
C PRO A 116 -2.96 1.41 3.50
N ASN A 117 -2.16 1.96 2.58
CA ASN A 117 -2.37 1.80 1.14
C ASN A 117 -1.73 0.51 0.57
N VAL A 118 -0.92 -0.19 1.36
CA VAL A 118 -0.28 -1.44 0.98
C VAL A 118 -1.14 -2.61 1.45
N LEU A 119 -1.54 -3.44 0.49
CA LEU A 119 -2.50 -4.53 0.71
C LEU A 119 -1.82 -5.90 0.80
N ASP A 120 -0.68 -6.04 0.13
CA ASP A 120 0.16 -7.21 0.29
C ASP A 120 1.63 -6.85 0.11
N VAL A 121 2.51 -7.66 0.71
CA VAL A 121 3.94 -7.44 0.72
C VAL A 121 4.63 -8.79 0.53
N LEU A 122 5.57 -8.81 -0.42
CA LEU A 122 6.44 -9.95 -0.66
C LEU A 122 7.87 -9.46 -0.86
N PHE A 123 8.85 -10.09 -0.20
CA PHE A 123 10.25 -9.71 -0.32
C PHE A 123 11.14 -10.86 -0.83
N PRO A 124 10.95 -11.32 -2.09
CA PRO A 124 11.81 -12.35 -2.66
C PRO A 124 13.19 -11.77 -3.01
N TYR A 125 14.25 -12.49 -2.62
CA TYR A 125 15.64 -12.13 -2.94
C TYR A 125 15.99 -10.68 -2.53
N SER A 126 16.32 -9.80 -3.48
CA SER A 126 16.61 -8.38 -3.30
C SER A 126 15.52 -7.49 -3.94
N THR A 127 14.31 -8.00 -4.11
CA THR A 127 13.18 -7.22 -4.64
C THR A 127 12.06 -7.16 -3.59
N LEU A 128 11.71 -5.95 -3.16
CA LEU A 128 10.53 -5.71 -2.34
C LEU A 128 9.33 -5.42 -3.26
N LYS A 129 8.31 -6.26 -3.19
CA LYS A 129 7.06 -6.13 -3.95
C LYS A 129 5.96 -5.65 -3.00
N LEU A 130 5.35 -4.51 -3.32
CA LEU A 130 4.25 -3.93 -2.57
C LEU A 130 3.00 -3.94 -3.46
N GLY A 131 1.96 -4.65 -3.04
CA GLY A 131 0.67 -4.70 -3.71
C GLY A 131 -0.18 -3.51 -3.31
N MET A 132 -0.64 -2.72 -4.27
CA MET A 132 -1.47 -1.54 -4.04
C MET A 132 -2.57 -1.44 -5.10
N HIS A 133 -3.67 -0.74 -4.77
CA HIS A 133 -4.69 -0.41 -5.76
C HIS A 133 -4.15 0.56 -6.82
N ASN A 134 -4.54 0.30 -8.07
CA ASN A 134 -4.22 1.16 -9.20
C ASN A 134 -5.32 2.21 -9.42
N ASP A 135 -5.01 3.45 -9.09
CA ASP A 135 -5.88 4.62 -9.31
C ASP A 135 -5.55 5.37 -10.62
N GLY A 136 -4.68 4.80 -11.47
CA GLY A 136 -4.19 5.41 -12.69
C GLY A 136 -3.02 6.40 -12.49
N SER A 137 -2.58 6.64 -11.25
CA SER A 137 -1.38 7.44 -10.99
C SER A 137 -0.10 6.60 -11.09
N ASN A 138 1.00 7.25 -11.44
CA ASN A 138 2.32 6.64 -11.38
C ASN A 138 2.74 6.48 -9.89
N ARG A 139 3.23 5.29 -9.51
CA ARG A 139 3.63 4.95 -8.13
C ARG A 139 5.14 4.90 -7.91
N ASP A 140 5.95 5.40 -8.84
CA ASP A 140 7.42 5.48 -8.69
C ASP A 140 7.80 6.30 -7.46
N GLY A 141 7.09 7.40 -7.16
CA GLY A 141 7.34 8.20 -5.96
C GLY A 141 7.10 7.44 -4.64
N TYR A 142 6.12 6.52 -4.62
CA TYR A 142 5.92 5.65 -3.45
C TYR A 142 7.02 4.57 -3.37
N ALA A 143 7.48 4.05 -4.51
CA ALA A 143 8.63 3.15 -4.54
C ALA A 143 9.93 3.82 -4.05
N GLU A 144 10.14 5.10 -4.38
CA GLU A 144 11.25 5.91 -3.87
C GLU A 144 11.14 6.17 -2.37
N TYR A 145 9.93 6.48 -1.88
CA TYR A 145 9.65 6.59 -0.45
C TYR A 145 10.00 5.28 0.29
N ALA A 146 9.59 4.13 -0.23
CA ALA A 146 9.93 2.85 0.36
C ALA A 146 11.45 2.62 0.42
N CYS A 147 12.22 3.08 -0.58
CA CYS A 147 13.68 3.10 -0.47
C CYS A 147 14.14 3.93 0.75
N GLN A 148 13.65 5.16 0.89
CA GLN A 148 14.03 6.01 2.03
C GLN A 148 13.75 5.36 3.39
N VAL A 149 12.62 4.66 3.52
CA VAL A 149 12.29 3.86 4.72
C VAL A 149 13.30 2.72 4.93
N LEU A 150 13.60 1.94 3.89
CA LEU A 150 14.59 0.85 3.96
C LEU A 150 15.96 1.36 4.44
N GLN A 151 16.37 2.55 3.99
CA GLN A 151 17.63 3.15 4.40
C GLN A 151 17.58 3.71 5.83
N SER A 152 16.56 4.53 6.12
CA SER A 152 16.53 5.37 7.33
C SER A 152 16.11 4.56 8.55
N ASP A 153 15.12 3.70 8.40
CA ASP A 153 14.48 3.01 9.52
C ASP A 153 15.08 1.62 9.72
N PHE A 154 15.44 0.94 8.62
CA PHE A 154 15.99 -0.42 8.65
C PHE A 154 17.51 -0.48 8.42
N GLY A 155 18.15 0.63 8.05
CA GLY A 155 19.60 0.69 7.86
C GLY A 155 20.11 -0.17 6.70
N ILE A 156 19.28 -0.49 5.71
CA ILE A 156 19.66 -1.33 4.57
C ILE A 156 20.65 -0.59 3.69
N LYS A 157 21.81 -1.20 3.46
CA LYS A 157 22.88 -0.67 2.59
C LYS A 157 23.06 -1.45 1.31
N GLU A 158 22.37 -2.58 1.19
CA GLU A 158 22.40 -3.41 -0.02
C GLU A 158 21.47 -2.84 -1.11
N THR A 159 21.79 -3.10 -2.37
CA THR A 159 20.92 -2.75 -3.48
C THR A 159 19.63 -3.57 -3.42
N VAL A 160 18.50 -2.86 -3.29
CA VAL A 160 17.15 -3.44 -3.31
C VAL A 160 16.36 -2.80 -4.44
N THR A 161 15.58 -3.58 -5.18
CA THR A 161 14.60 -3.03 -6.11
C THR A 161 13.23 -3.02 -5.42
N VAL A 162 12.56 -1.88 -5.40
CA VAL A 162 11.17 -1.80 -4.97
C VAL A 162 10.29 -1.79 -6.21
N THR A 163 9.25 -2.62 -6.23
CA THR A 163 8.23 -2.63 -7.28
C THR A 163 6.84 -2.57 -6.66
N ILE A 164 6.01 -1.67 -7.16
CA ILE A 164 4.60 -1.55 -6.81
C ILE A 164 3.81 -2.35 -7.83
N ILE A 165 3.05 -3.33 -7.35
CA ILE A 165 2.26 -4.25 -8.16
C ILE A 165 0.79 -3.84 -8.07
N ASP A 166 0.12 -3.80 -9.22
CA ASP A 166 -1.34 -3.67 -9.28
C ASP A 166 -1.98 -4.94 -8.72
N ILE A 167 -2.50 -4.85 -7.50
CA ILE A 167 -3.09 -6.00 -6.81
C ILE A 167 -4.44 -6.40 -7.44
N ASP A 168 -5.17 -5.44 -8.01
CA ASP A 168 -6.47 -5.70 -8.65
C ASP A 168 -6.27 -6.54 -9.91
N LYS A 169 -5.23 -6.24 -10.70
CA LYS A 169 -4.84 -7.03 -11.88
C LYS A 169 -4.26 -8.37 -11.50
N LEU A 170 -3.48 -8.46 -10.43
CA LEU A 170 -2.95 -9.72 -9.95
C LEU A 170 -4.10 -10.67 -9.57
N VAL A 171 -5.08 -10.19 -8.81
CA VAL A 171 -6.20 -11.01 -8.33
C VAL A 171 -7.19 -11.34 -9.46
N SER A 172 -7.46 -10.41 -10.37
CA SER A 172 -8.45 -10.62 -11.43
C SER A 172 -7.92 -11.37 -12.66
N THR A 173 -6.62 -11.32 -12.92
CA THR A 173 -6.03 -11.84 -14.17
C THR A 173 -4.74 -12.66 -13.99
N ASP A 174 -4.28 -12.86 -12.75
CA ASP A 174 -2.98 -13.50 -12.43
C ASP A 174 -1.77 -12.78 -13.05
N LYS A 175 -1.90 -11.50 -13.38
CA LYS A 175 -0.83 -10.70 -14.01
C LYS A 175 -0.11 -9.83 -12.99
N TRP A 176 1.21 -9.95 -12.97
CA TRP A 176 2.11 -9.11 -12.19
C TRP A 176 2.41 -7.79 -12.91
N GLU A 177 1.42 -6.91 -12.98
CA GLU A 177 1.57 -5.59 -13.60
C GLU A 177 2.27 -4.62 -12.64
N THR A 178 3.39 -4.03 -13.06
CA THR A 178 4.14 -3.06 -12.26
C THR A 178 3.66 -1.65 -12.57
N ILE A 179 3.16 -0.94 -11.56
CA ILE A 179 2.63 0.42 -11.65
C ILE A 179 3.55 1.47 -10.99
N GLY A 180 4.64 1.01 -10.38
CA GLY A 180 5.71 1.85 -9.85
C GLY A 180 6.98 1.05 -9.60
N LYS A 181 8.15 1.68 -9.72
CA LYS A 181 9.44 1.03 -9.50
C LYS A 181 10.52 2.01 -9.07
N ALA A 182 11.33 1.60 -8.11
CA ALA A 182 12.55 2.30 -7.72
C ALA A 182 13.71 1.33 -7.50
N SER A 183 14.93 1.81 -7.72
CA SER A 183 16.16 1.07 -7.40
C SER A 183 16.85 1.77 -6.25
N CYS A 184 16.86 1.12 -5.09
CA CYS A 184 17.47 1.61 -3.88
C CYS A 184 18.99 1.42 -3.96
N ASN A 185 19.72 2.50 -4.26
CA ASN A 185 21.18 2.52 -4.28
C ASN A 185 21.65 3.60 -3.32
N TYR A 186 22.54 3.24 -2.39
CA TYR A 186 23.00 4.09 -1.29
C TYR A 186 24.52 4.18 -1.26
#